data_AF-A0A2V7L6I8-F1
#
_entry.id   AF-A0A2V7L6I8-F1
#
_cell.length_a   1.000
_cell.length_b   1.000
_cell.length_c   1.000
_cell.angle_alpha   90.00
_cell.angle_beta   90.00
_cell.angle_gamma   90.00
#
_symmetry.space_group_name_H-M   'P 1'
#
loop_
_entity.id
_entity.type
_entity.pdbx_description
1 polymer ?
#
loop_
_entity_poly.entity_id
_entity_poly.type
_entity_poly.pdbx_seq_one_letter_code
_entity_poly.pdbx_strand_id
1 'polypeptide(L)'
;GYALGRVGCFLVNDDYGVPSTLPWAMKFPQGLPPTTVANLTQMHVRFPPGADPAQVVAVHPTQIYETVLMVLAFAWLWRLRDHRHAVGWRFGVYLVLAGAERLLVEFVRAKDDRLLGPFTLAQVTSVLLVIAGAWLLVRLREPEAAPVVPTALTGKTAADDLARRH
;
A
#
# COMPACT_ATOMS: atom_id res chain seq x y z
N GLY A 1 0.84 -10.42 -3.46
CA GLY A 1 0.68 -9.69 -4.72
C GLY A 1 1.66 -8.54 -4.82
N TYR A 2 1.33 -7.39 -4.22
CA TYR A 2 2.09 -6.13 -4.35
C TYR A 2 3.61 -6.28 -4.11
N ALA A 3 4.02 -6.83 -2.96
CA ALA A 3 5.44 -6.97 -2.62
C ALA A 3 6.23 -7.76 -3.69
N LEU A 4 5.63 -8.81 -4.26
CA LEU A 4 6.24 -9.61 -5.33
C LEU A 4 6.34 -8.82 -6.64
N GLY A 5 5.34 -7.99 -6.95
CA GLY A 5 5.40 -7.07 -8.08
C GLY A 5 6.57 -6.09 -7.96
N ARG A 6 6.81 -5.54 -6.77
CA ARG A 6 7.95 -4.65 -6.50
C ARG A 6 9.30 -5.34 -6.53
N VAL A 7 9.37 -6.62 -6.14
CA VAL A 7 10.56 -7.45 -6.40
C VAL A 7 10.81 -7.60 -7.90
N GLY A 8 9.75 -7.79 -8.71
CA GLY A 8 9.86 -7.79 -10.17
C GLY A 8 10.43 -6.48 -10.73
N CYS A 9 9.91 -5.33 -10.27
CA CYS A 9 10.44 -4.02 -10.63
C CYS A 9 11.93 -3.86 -10.30
N PHE A 10 12.33 -4.34 -9.11
CA PHE A 10 13.72 -4.33 -8.71
C PHE A 10 14.60 -5.18 -9.64
N LEU A 11 14.15 -6.36 -10.05
CA LEU A 11 14.91 -7.23 -10.96
C LEU A 11 15.06 -6.65 -12.37
N VAL A 12 14.07 -5.87 -12.80
CA VAL A 12 14.06 -5.18 -14.10
C VAL A 12 14.74 -3.80 -14.01
N ASN A 13 15.07 -3.34 -12.80
CA ASN A 13 15.71 -2.05 -12.51
C ASN A 13 14.90 -0.86 -13.05
N ASP A 14 13.57 -0.89 -12.90
CA ASP A 14 12.65 0.20 -13.24
C ASP A 14 12.05 0.86 -11.98
N ASP A 15 11.45 2.04 -12.11
CA ASP A 15 10.64 2.63 -11.03
C ASP A 15 11.42 3.03 -9.74
N TYR A 16 12.68 3.44 -9.91
CA TYR A 16 13.56 3.94 -8.84
C TYR A 16 13.27 5.39 -8.43
N GLY A 17 13.89 5.82 -7.34
CA GLY A 17 13.73 7.14 -6.75
C GLY A 17 14.70 8.21 -7.24
N VAL A 18 14.67 9.38 -6.58
CA VAL A 18 15.58 10.51 -6.86
C VAL A 18 17.03 10.18 -6.51
N PRO A 19 18.02 10.95 -7.01
CA PRO A 19 19.41 10.83 -6.61
C PRO A 19 19.60 10.90 -5.09
N SER A 20 20.50 10.07 -4.58
CA SER A 20 20.78 9.97 -3.15
C SER A 20 22.25 9.70 -2.89
N THR A 21 22.73 10.21 -1.75
CA THR A 21 24.09 9.97 -1.24
C THR A 21 24.10 8.97 -0.08
N LEU A 22 22.95 8.40 0.26
CA LEU A 22 22.82 7.41 1.33
C LEU A 22 23.65 6.15 1.03
N PRO A 23 24.16 5.44 2.05
CA PRO A 23 25.09 4.32 1.85
C PRO A 23 24.46 3.11 1.15
N TRP A 24 23.12 3.01 1.12
CA TRP A 24 22.38 1.97 0.40
C TRP A 24 21.76 2.46 -0.93
N ALA A 25 22.11 3.66 -1.39
CA ALA A 25 21.70 4.13 -2.71
C ALA A 25 22.30 3.24 -3.81
N MET A 26 21.53 2.97 -4.86
CA MET A 26 21.91 2.01 -5.91
C MET A 26 22.04 2.69 -7.26
N LYS A 27 22.92 2.16 -8.11
CA LYS A 27 23.07 2.60 -9.50
C LYS A 27 22.46 1.54 -10.41
N PHE A 28 21.67 1.97 -11.38
CA PHE A 28 21.06 1.08 -12.37
C PHE A 28 21.56 1.45 -13.78
N PRO A 29 22.81 1.07 -14.13
CA PRO A 29 23.39 1.41 -15.43
C PRO A 29 22.68 0.72 -16.60
N GLN A 30 22.02 -0.42 -16.34
CA GLN A 30 21.18 -1.16 -17.28
C GLN A 30 19.70 -1.08 -16.88
N GLY A 31 19.30 -0.01 -16.18
CA GLY A 31 17.92 0.24 -15.77
C GLY A 31 16.98 0.49 -16.95
N LEU A 32 15.68 0.47 -16.69
CA LEU A 32 14.65 0.84 -17.66
C LEU A 32 13.89 2.09 -17.17
N PRO A 33 14.39 3.32 -17.42
CA PRO A 33 15.62 3.67 -18.15
C PRO A 33 16.89 3.62 -17.27
N PRO A 34 18.12 3.70 -17.83
CA PRO A 34 19.34 3.77 -17.02
C PRO A 34 19.38 5.01 -16.11
N THR A 35 20.00 4.92 -14.93
CA THR A 35 20.13 6.06 -13.99
C THR A 35 21.22 7.07 -14.39
N THR A 36 21.23 7.46 -15.67
CA THR A 36 22.11 8.52 -16.18
C THR A 36 21.54 9.89 -15.87
N VAL A 37 22.42 10.90 -15.79
CA VAL A 37 22.01 12.31 -15.66
C VAL A 37 21.00 12.70 -16.74
N ALA A 38 21.21 12.26 -17.99
CA ALA A 38 20.29 12.53 -19.09
C ALA A 38 18.87 12.02 -18.83
N ASN A 39 18.72 10.75 -18.43
CA ASN A 39 17.40 10.13 -18.21
C ASN A 39 16.71 10.71 -16.96
N LEU A 40 17.48 10.95 -15.90
CA LEU A 40 16.96 11.59 -14.68
C LEU A 40 16.50 13.02 -14.95
N THR A 41 17.20 13.76 -15.82
CA THR A 41 16.77 15.10 -16.25
C THR A 41 15.44 15.06 -17.02
N GLN A 42 15.23 14.05 -17.88
CA GLN A 42 13.94 13.83 -18.56
C GLN A 42 12.82 13.49 -17.57
N MET A 43 13.16 12.92 -16.41
CA MET A 43 12.23 12.71 -15.29
C MET A 43 12.08 13.94 -14.38
N HIS A 44 12.53 15.13 -14.80
CA HIS A 44 12.46 16.39 -14.06
C HIS A 44 13.37 16.49 -12.82
N VAL A 45 14.35 15.60 -12.69
CA VAL A 45 15.42 15.74 -11.69
C VAL A 45 16.40 16.82 -12.13
N ARG A 46 16.73 17.74 -11.22
CA ARG A 46 17.65 18.85 -11.53
C ARG A 46 19.09 18.49 -11.21
N PHE A 47 19.98 18.76 -12.16
CA PHE A 47 21.43 18.62 -12.01
C PHE A 47 22.13 19.98 -12.23
N PRO A 48 23.32 20.18 -11.66
CA PRO A 48 24.10 21.39 -11.90
C PRO A 48 24.46 21.54 -13.39
N PRO A 49 24.53 22.77 -13.91
CA PRO A 49 24.94 23.03 -15.29
C PRO A 49 26.32 22.41 -15.58
N GLY A 50 26.45 21.71 -16.71
CA GLY A 50 27.69 21.04 -17.11
C GLY A 50 27.90 19.64 -16.54
N ALA A 51 26.92 19.07 -15.83
CA ALA A 51 26.95 17.66 -15.46
C ALA A 51 27.03 16.76 -16.71
N ASP A 52 27.89 15.74 -16.66
CA ASP A 52 28.07 14.79 -17.76
C ASP A 52 26.76 13.99 -17.98
N PRO A 53 26.10 14.10 -19.15
CA PRO A 53 24.85 13.40 -19.43
C PRO A 53 24.95 11.87 -19.32
N ALA A 54 26.13 11.29 -19.56
CA ALA A 54 26.37 9.85 -19.50
C ALA A 54 26.68 9.35 -18.08
N GLN A 55 26.91 10.23 -17.12
CA GLN A 55 27.27 9.87 -15.76
C GLN A 55 26.12 9.08 -15.09
N VAL A 56 26.45 7.91 -14.54
CA VAL A 56 25.50 7.08 -13.78
C VAL A 56 25.49 7.51 -12.31
N VAL A 57 24.32 7.94 -11.85
CA VAL A 57 24.06 8.48 -10.51
C VAL A 57 23.37 7.43 -9.64
N ALA A 58 23.69 7.44 -8.34
CA ALA A 58 23.04 6.57 -7.36
C ALA A 58 21.70 7.16 -6.93
N VAL A 59 20.68 6.32 -6.82
CA VAL A 59 19.30 6.70 -6.54
C VAL A 59 18.73 5.91 -5.36
N HIS A 60 17.64 6.40 -4.78
CA HIS A 60 16.86 5.64 -3.80
C HIS A 60 16.28 4.37 -4.46
N PRO A 61 16.55 3.15 -3.94
CA PRO A 61 15.90 1.92 -4.42
C PRO A 61 14.46 1.81 -3.84
N THR A 62 13.55 2.64 -4.35
CA THR A 62 12.15 2.74 -3.90
C THR A 62 11.42 1.40 -3.93
N GLN A 63 11.74 0.54 -4.89
CA GLN A 63 11.19 -0.81 -5.03
C GLN A 63 11.48 -1.65 -3.78
N ILE A 64 12.70 -1.56 -3.23
CA ILE A 64 13.07 -2.24 -1.98
C ILE A 64 12.27 -1.65 -0.81
N TYR A 65 12.17 -0.32 -0.73
CA TYR A 65 11.40 0.33 0.34
C TYR A 65 9.94 -0.14 0.32
N GLU A 66 9.32 -0.19 -0.85
CA GLU A 66 7.93 -0.64 -1.03
C GLU A 66 7.77 -2.12 -0.73
N THR A 67 8.68 -2.98 -1.18
CA THR A 67 8.68 -4.41 -0.82
C THR A 67 8.74 -4.58 0.70
N VAL A 68 9.65 -3.87 1.38
CA VAL A 68 9.79 -3.94 2.85
C VAL A 68 8.52 -3.43 3.53
N LEU A 69 8.01 -2.26 3.14
CA LEU A 69 6.79 -1.68 3.71
C LEU A 69 5.58 -2.62 3.52
N MET A 70 5.46 -3.26 2.36
CA MET A 70 4.38 -4.21 2.09
C MET A 70 4.50 -5.51 2.88
N VAL A 71 5.72 -6.01 3.11
CA VAL A 71 5.94 -7.16 4.00
C VAL A 71 5.61 -6.79 5.45
N LEU A 72 6.00 -5.60 5.92
CA LEU A 72 5.65 -5.12 7.25
C LEU A 72 4.14 -4.91 7.40
N ALA A 73 3.47 -4.32 6.41
CA ALA A 73 2.03 -4.16 6.38
C ALA A 73 1.31 -5.51 6.40
N PHE A 74 1.78 -6.49 5.62
CA PHE A 74 1.25 -7.85 5.66
C PHE A 74 1.44 -8.51 7.03
N ALA A 75 2.64 -8.43 7.61
CA ALA A 75 2.93 -8.97 8.93
C ALA A 75 2.06 -8.32 10.02
N TRP A 76 1.79 -7.02 9.90
CA TRP A 76 0.89 -6.29 10.80
C TRP A 76 -0.57 -6.75 10.64
N LEU A 77 -1.09 -6.78 9.41
CA LEU A 77 -2.43 -7.28 9.12
C LEU A 77 -2.62 -8.74 9.57
N TRP A 78 -1.59 -9.57 9.38
CA TRP A 78 -1.60 -10.97 9.83
C TRP A 78 -1.68 -11.08 11.35
N ARG A 79 -0.94 -10.24 12.08
CA ARG A 79 -1.05 -10.18 13.55
C ARG A 79 -2.44 -9.76 14.02
N LEU A 80 -3.15 -8.96 13.24
CA LEU A 80 -4.51 -8.51 13.53
C LEU A 80 -5.60 -9.50 13.05
N ARG A 81 -5.24 -10.67 12.50
CA ARG A 81 -6.22 -11.56 11.87
C ARG A 81 -7.31 -12.07 12.82
N ASP A 82 -6.98 -12.24 14.10
CA ASP A 82 -7.84 -12.84 15.12
C ASP A 82 -8.60 -11.77 15.95
N HIS A 83 -8.96 -10.65 15.32
CA HIS A 83 -9.71 -9.56 15.95
C HIS A 83 -11.23 -9.84 16.04
N ARG A 84 -11.93 -9.15 16.96
CA ARG A 84 -13.41 -9.24 17.09
C ARG A 84 -14.21 -8.18 16.33
N HIS A 85 -13.53 -7.27 15.61
CA HIS A 85 -14.19 -6.21 14.83
C HIS A 85 -15.06 -6.72 13.69
N ALA A 86 -16.01 -5.91 13.23
CA ALA A 86 -16.92 -6.25 12.12
C ALA A 86 -16.19 -6.56 10.81
N VAL A 87 -16.92 -7.24 9.92
CA VAL A 87 -16.48 -7.56 8.56
C VAL A 87 -16.11 -6.27 7.84
N GLY A 88 -14.94 -6.24 7.20
CA GLY A 88 -14.41 -5.04 6.50
C GLY A 88 -13.49 -4.15 7.35
N TRP A 89 -13.39 -4.34 8.66
CA TRP A 89 -12.46 -3.55 9.48
C TRP A 89 -10.99 -3.70 9.04
N ARG A 90 -10.56 -4.93 8.72
CA ARG A 90 -9.22 -5.22 8.14
C ARG A 90 -8.98 -4.53 6.80
N PHE A 91 -10.01 -4.35 5.99
CA PHE A 91 -9.90 -3.58 4.76
C PHE A 91 -9.62 -2.12 5.07
N GLY A 92 -10.25 -1.54 6.11
CA GLY A 92 -9.91 -0.22 6.63
C GLY A 92 -8.44 -0.09 7.04
N VAL A 93 -7.89 -1.08 7.77
CA VAL A 93 -6.45 -1.10 8.13
C VAL A 93 -5.58 -1.13 6.88
N TYR A 94 -5.93 -1.96 5.90
CA TYR A 94 -5.22 -2.03 4.63
C TYR A 94 -5.23 -0.70 3.89
N LEU A 95 -6.38 0.01 3.81
CA LEU A 95 -6.46 1.31 3.15
C LEU A 95 -5.56 2.36 3.81
N VAL A 96 -5.52 2.41 5.15
CA VAL A 96 -4.63 3.31 5.88
C VAL A 96 -3.17 2.99 5.60
N LEU A 97 -2.78 1.72 5.69
CA LEU A 97 -1.39 1.30 5.43
C LEU A 97 -0.97 1.56 3.98
N ALA A 98 -1.84 1.26 3.01
CA ALA A 98 -1.59 1.48 1.59
C ALA A 98 -1.46 2.97 1.26
N GLY A 99 -2.35 3.81 1.79
CA GLY A 99 -2.24 5.26 1.61
C GLY A 99 -1.00 5.85 2.29
N ALA A 100 -0.65 5.37 3.49
CA ALA A 100 0.55 5.82 4.19
C ALA A 100 1.84 5.44 3.44
N GLU A 101 1.95 4.19 2.96
CA GLU A 101 3.09 3.77 2.13
C GLU A 101 3.22 4.64 0.87
N ARG A 102 2.12 4.84 0.15
CA ARG A 102 2.13 5.60 -1.09
C ARG A 102 2.54 7.05 -0.86
N LEU A 103 2.13 7.65 0.26
CA LEU A 103 2.55 8.98 0.66
C LEU A 103 4.05 9.06 0.97
N LEU A 104 4.57 8.09 1.73
CA LEU A 104 5.99 8.04 2.11
C LEU A 104 6.91 7.85 0.90
N VAL A 105 6.55 6.94 -0.01
CA VAL A 105 7.36 6.61 -1.19
C VAL A 105 7.36 7.74 -2.20
N GLU A 106 6.28 8.50 -2.30
CA GLU A 106 6.20 9.63 -3.22
C GLU A 106 7.27 10.70 -2.93
N PHE A 107 7.64 10.92 -1.67
CA PHE A 107 8.69 11.87 -1.31
C PHE A 107 10.07 11.52 -1.89
N VAL A 108 10.30 10.25 -2.21
CA VAL A 108 11.59 9.77 -2.72
C VAL A 108 11.51 9.34 -4.18
N ARG A 109 10.35 9.45 -4.85
CA ARG A 109 10.14 8.98 -6.22
C ARG A 109 10.73 9.96 -7.24
N ALA A 110 11.41 9.45 -8.27
CA ALA A 110 12.02 10.29 -9.30
C ALA A 110 11.02 10.82 -10.34
N LYS A 111 9.93 10.09 -10.58
CA LYS A 111 8.94 10.44 -11.59
C LYS A 111 7.96 11.48 -11.04
N ASP A 112 7.88 12.62 -11.71
CA ASP A 112 7.00 13.73 -11.31
C ASP A 112 5.62 13.63 -11.99
N ASP A 113 4.67 12.93 -11.35
CA ASP A 113 3.28 12.78 -11.80
C ASP A 113 2.36 13.88 -11.20
N ARG A 114 2.82 15.14 -11.22
CA ARG A 114 2.06 16.31 -10.73
C ARG A 114 0.85 16.58 -11.61
N LEU A 115 -0.32 16.68 -10.98
CA LEU A 115 -1.60 16.84 -11.68
C LEU A 115 -2.39 18.06 -11.19
N LEU A 116 -2.20 18.48 -9.93
CA LEU A 116 -2.89 19.61 -9.31
C LEU A 116 -1.89 20.58 -8.65
N GLY A 117 -1.07 21.24 -9.45
CA GLY A 117 -0.08 22.21 -8.96
C GLY A 117 1.05 21.53 -8.17
N PRO A 118 1.26 21.83 -6.87
CA PRO A 118 2.33 21.19 -6.09
C PRO A 118 2.04 19.73 -5.71
N PHE A 119 0.79 19.27 -5.87
CA PHE A 119 0.37 17.94 -5.43
C PHE A 119 0.40 16.90 -6.55
N THR A 120 0.99 15.75 -6.26
CA THR A 120 0.97 14.59 -7.17
C THR A 120 -0.36 13.84 -7.05
N LEU A 121 -0.77 13.16 -8.14
CA LEU A 121 -1.96 12.31 -8.11
C LEU A 121 -1.87 11.25 -6.99
N ALA A 122 -0.66 10.74 -6.77
CA ALA A 122 -0.37 9.78 -5.72
C ALA A 122 -0.63 10.38 -4.32
N GLN A 123 -0.26 11.63 -4.05
CA GLN A 123 -0.52 12.27 -2.76
C GLN A 123 -2.02 12.43 -2.50
N VAL A 124 -2.77 12.90 -3.49
CA VAL A 124 -4.22 13.09 -3.36
C VAL A 124 -4.92 11.75 -3.11
N THR A 125 -4.63 10.75 -3.95
CA THR A 125 -5.21 9.40 -3.78
C THR A 125 -4.80 8.76 -2.45
N SER A 126 -3.56 8.93 -2.00
CA SER A 126 -3.07 8.45 -0.71
C SER A 126 -3.87 9.03 0.46
N VAL A 127 -4.07 10.35 0.47
CA VAL A 127 -4.84 11.04 1.51
C VAL A 127 -6.30 10.54 1.52
N LEU A 128 -6.91 10.37 0.35
CA LEU A 128 -8.28 9.84 0.25
C LEU A 128 -8.38 8.41 0.79
N LEU A 129 -7.41 7.54 0.49
CA LEU A 129 -7.36 6.17 1.03
C LEU A 129 -7.20 6.17 2.55
N VAL A 130 -6.32 7.03 3.10
CA VAL A 130 -6.13 7.15 4.55
C VAL A 130 -7.41 7.61 5.24
N ILE A 131 -8.08 8.64 4.71
CA ILE A 131 -9.34 9.16 5.27
C ILE A 131 -10.44 8.09 5.22
N ALA A 132 -10.62 7.44 4.07
CA ALA A 132 -11.62 6.38 3.91
C ALA A 132 -11.34 5.19 4.83
N GLY A 133 -10.08 4.78 4.94
CA GLY A 133 -9.65 3.72 5.85
C GLY A 133 -9.90 4.07 7.31
N ALA A 134 -9.51 5.27 7.76
CA ALA A 134 -9.75 5.74 9.12
C ALA A 134 -11.26 5.79 9.45
N TRP A 135 -12.08 6.24 8.51
CA TRP A 135 -13.53 6.24 8.65
C TRP A 135 -14.08 4.81 8.83
N LEU A 136 -13.64 3.84 8.02
CA LEU A 136 -14.03 2.43 8.16
C LEU A 136 -13.61 1.85 9.51
N LEU A 137 -12.41 2.18 9.99
CA LEU A 137 -11.91 1.69 11.29
C LEU A 137 -12.77 2.16 12.46
N VAL A 138 -13.27 3.39 12.40
CA VAL A 138 -14.19 3.94 13.42
C VAL A 138 -15.58 3.31 13.28
N ARG A 139 -16.09 3.17 12.05
CA ARG A 139 -17.44 2.65 11.78
C ARG A 139 -17.61 1.16 12.04
N LEU A 140 -16.57 0.37 11.79
CA LEU A 140 -16.62 -1.11 11.85
C LEU A 140 -15.91 -1.65 13.09
N ARG A 141 -15.75 -0.82 14.12
CA ARG A 141 -15.06 -1.19 15.36
C ARG A 141 -15.84 -2.23 16.17
N GLU A 142 -17.16 -2.08 16.23
CA GLU A 142 -18.00 -3.01 16.96
C GLU A 142 -18.26 -4.27 16.14
N PRO A 143 -18.33 -5.47 16.76
CA PRO A 143 -18.71 -6.69 16.08
C PRO A 143 -20.10 -6.54 15.46
N GLU A 144 -20.32 -7.12 14.29
CA GLU A 144 -21.66 -7.19 13.72
C GLU A 144 -22.57 -7.95 14.68
N ALA A 145 -23.73 -7.37 15.01
CA ALA A 145 -24.68 -8.01 15.89
C ALA A 145 -25.02 -9.38 15.31
N ALA A 146 -24.92 -10.43 16.12
CA ALA A 146 -25.27 -11.77 15.68
C ALA A 146 -26.68 -11.72 15.07
N PRO A 147 -26.92 -12.34 13.91
CA PRO A 147 -28.25 -12.37 13.32
C PRO A 147 -29.22 -12.90 14.38
N VAL A 148 -30.25 -12.11 14.69
CA VAL A 148 -31.31 -12.52 15.61
C VAL A 148 -31.97 -13.71 14.94
N VAL A 149 -31.62 -14.92 15.36
CA VAL A 149 -32.30 -16.13 14.92
C VAL A 149 -33.75 -15.96 15.39
N PRO A 150 -34.73 -15.84 14.49
CA PRO A 150 -36.11 -15.66 14.90
C PRO A 150 -36.49 -16.85 15.79
N THR A 151 -37.01 -16.57 16.99
CA THR A 151 -37.46 -17.57 17.97
C THR A 151 -38.45 -18.59 17.38
N ALA A 152 -39.07 -18.26 16.25
CA ALA A 152 -39.93 -19.16 15.47
C ALA A 152 -39.20 -20.41 14.92
N LEU A 153 -37.87 -20.41 14.80
CA LEU A 153 -37.08 -21.58 14.36
C LEU A 153 -36.50 -22.41 15.52
N THR A 154 -36.53 -21.89 16.75
CA THR A 154 -36.10 -22.63 17.96
C THR A 154 -37.28 -23.32 18.67
N GLY A 155 -38.51 -23.15 18.19
CA GLY A 155 -39.73 -23.66 18.80
C GLY A 155 -40.52 -24.63 17.91
N LYS A 156 -39.89 -25.71 17.43
CA LYS A 156 -40.61 -26.97 17.09
C LYS A 156 -39.62 -28.10 16.84
N THR A 157 -38.94 -28.57 17.87
CA THR A 157 -38.13 -29.79 17.75
C THR A 157 -38.33 -30.70 18.96
N ALA A 158 -38.67 -31.95 18.65
CA ALA A 158 -38.78 -33.14 19.50
C ALA A 158 -39.92 -33.23 20.54
N ALA A 159 -40.19 -32.21 21.37
CA ALA A 159 -41.18 -32.35 22.46
C ALA A 159 -42.64 -32.45 21.94
N ASP A 160 -42.94 -31.70 20.89
CA ASP A 160 -44.26 -31.58 20.28
C ASP A 160 -44.67 -32.80 19.43
N ASP A 161 -43.70 -33.61 18.99
CA ASP A 161 -43.94 -34.84 18.20
C ASP A 161 -44.09 -36.09 19.09
N LEU A 162 -43.62 -36.04 20.34
CA LEU A 162 -43.86 -37.09 21.33
C LEU A 162 -45.26 -36.96 21.97
N ALA A 163 -45.79 -35.74 22.12
CA ALA A 163 -47.11 -35.50 22.68
C ALA A 163 -48.28 -35.82 21.72
N ARG A 164 -48.02 -36.00 20.41
CA ARG A 164 -49.02 -36.35 19.39
C ARG A 164 -49.13 -37.86 19.10
N ARG A 165 -48.41 -38.71 19.85
CA ARG A 165 -48.39 -40.18 19.68
C ARG A 165 -49.14 -40.97 20.76
N HIS A 166 -49.93 -40.28 21.59
CA HIS A 166 -50.86 -40.89 22.56
C HIS A 166 -52.29 -40.47 22.24
#